data_AF-A0A2W7RJW7-F1
#
_entry.id   AF-A0A2W7RJW7-F1
#
_cell.length_a   1.000
_cell.length_b   1.000
_cell.length_c   1.000
_cell.angle_alpha   90.00
_cell.angle_beta   90.00
_cell.angle_gamma   90.00
#
_symmetry.space_group_name_H-M   'P 1'
#
loop_
_entity.id
_entity.type
_entity.pdbx_description
1 polymer ?
#
loop_
_entity_poly.entity_id
_entity_poly.type
_entity_poly.pdbx_seq_one_letter_code
_entity_poly.pdbx_strand_id
1 'polypeptide(L)'
;MIRILSSVVLLLAMAIGTQNTFAQKVIVKLQPAEKAPQERNYIFKQVLDSRVDKSIGQIYDPQREKNELSFEEELAQEALAFYKAMVSPSQNISHELEVKIYNLDLKEVFQADRRAYKGELQLSLGFFLLGKQEPVHLVDFNGKLEYSRPATQMHYVESSIQTLFENSWEYFDAWISTQYQSNRSLVKKVKLNILDPTRESSRDTVFYDPAQPLTWDDFRDSPNPLSTFNATIFSSLAIEGNASIEAGEIVQTIKVKVYMLPSQSWVKDANAYANNHEQRHFDLTRIAADRMIARLNATELEPDLFEAKLNDIYLDAYREMNRLQELYDSQTKHGINSGMQSKWNQVITQALAGDWEELDEIIQKD
;
A
#
# COMPACT_ATOMS: atom_id res chain seq x y z
N MET A 1 6.68 -113.26 5.06
CA MET A 1 7.95 -113.08 5.77
C MET A 1 8.15 -111.58 5.96
N ILE A 2 8.08 -111.10 7.22
CA ILE A 2 8.72 -109.89 7.79
C ILE A 2 8.35 -108.48 7.24
N ARG A 3 7.59 -107.75 8.09
CA ARG A 3 7.58 -106.31 8.53
C ARG A 3 8.13 -105.18 7.63
N ILE A 4 7.46 -104.01 7.65
CA ILE A 4 7.90 -102.74 8.31
C ILE A 4 6.81 -101.63 8.20
N LEU A 5 6.61 -100.88 9.30
CA LEU A 5 5.81 -99.65 9.47
C LEU A 5 6.34 -98.48 8.62
N SER A 6 5.49 -97.50 8.29
CA SER A 6 5.75 -96.06 8.57
C SER A 6 4.57 -95.14 8.23
N SER A 7 4.27 -94.26 9.18
CA SER A 7 3.23 -93.24 9.23
C SER A 7 3.46 -92.09 8.25
N VAL A 8 2.38 -91.52 7.69
CA VAL A 8 2.39 -90.20 7.06
C VAL A 8 1.48 -89.27 7.87
N VAL A 9 2.08 -88.25 8.46
CA VAL A 9 1.43 -87.16 9.21
C VAL A 9 0.99 -86.10 8.20
N LEU A 10 -0.29 -85.73 8.24
CA LEU A 10 -0.88 -84.65 7.44
C LEU A 10 -0.69 -83.33 8.20
N LEU A 11 0.17 -82.44 7.69
CA LEU A 11 0.34 -81.09 8.22
C LEU A 11 -0.73 -80.16 7.61
N LEU A 12 -1.61 -79.65 8.45
CA LEU A 12 -2.59 -78.61 8.12
C LEU A 12 -1.93 -77.23 8.32
N ALA A 13 -1.66 -76.51 7.24
CA ALA A 13 -1.12 -75.15 7.30
C ALA A 13 -2.28 -74.15 7.50
N MET A 14 -2.38 -73.56 8.69
CA MET A 14 -3.22 -72.38 8.95
C MET A 14 -2.50 -71.13 8.40
N ALA A 15 -3.07 -70.54 7.35
CA ALA A 15 -2.68 -69.21 6.90
C ALA A 15 -3.35 -68.16 7.81
N ILE A 16 -2.56 -67.51 8.66
CA ILE A 16 -2.96 -66.32 9.40
C ILE A 16 -2.83 -65.14 8.44
N GLY A 17 -3.94 -64.71 7.86
CA GLY A 17 -4.01 -63.46 7.10
C GLY A 17 -3.94 -62.27 8.05
N THR A 18 -2.86 -61.50 7.98
CA THR A 18 -2.79 -60.17 8.58
C THR A 18 -3.70 -59.24 7.79
N GLN A 19 -4.88 -58.93 8.33
CA GLN A 19 -5.69 -57.83 7.82
C GLN A 19 -5.00 -56.52 8.23
N ASN A 20 -4.44 -55.81 7.25
CA ASN A 20 -4.11 -54.40 7.43
C ASN A 20 -5.42 -53.64 7.58
N THR A 21 -5.76 -53.30 8.82
CA THR A 21 -6.84 -52.34 9.11
C THR A 21 -6.42 -50.98 8.59
N PHE A 22 -6.99 -50.55 7.48
CA PHE A 22 -6.92 -49.16 7.04
C PHE A 22 -7.53 -48.31 8.16
N ALA A 23 -6.75 -47.38 8.73
CA ALA A 23 -7.26 -46.39 9.68
C ALA A 23 -8.42 -45.63 9.02
N GLN A 24 -9.57 -45.60 9.67
CA GLN A 24 -10.75 -44.92 9.14
C GLN A 24 -10.53 -43.41 9.28
N LYS A 25 -10.65 -42.65 8.19
CA LYS A 25 -10.56 -41.18 8.26
C LYS A 25 -11.91 -40.61 8.68
N VAL A 26 -11.90 -39.68 9.63
CA VAL A 26 -13.08 -38.89 9.99
C VAL A 26 -13.07 -37.62 9.14
N ILE A 27 -14.12 -37.45 8.34
CA ILE A 27 -14.31 -36.29 7.48
C ILE A 27 -15.16 -35.26 8.20
N VAL A 28 -14.69 -34.01 8.25
CA VAL A 28 -15.44 -32.85 8.74
C VAL A 28 -15.63 -31.83 7.63
N LYS A 29 -16.71 -31.04 7.70
CA LYS A 29 -16.96 -29.96 6.74
C LYS A 29 -16.85 -28.60 7.42
N LEU A 30 -16.19 -27.67 6.76
CA LEU A 30 -16.15 -26.28 7.20
C LEU A 30 -17.27 -25.48 6.54
N GLN A 31 -18.40 -25.40 7.24
CA GLN A 31 -19.53 -24.57 6.84
C GLN A 31 -19.81 -23.54 7.93
N PRO A 32 -20.13 -22.29 7.57
CA PRO A 32 -20.55 -21.32 8.58
C PRO A 32 -21.82 -21.81 9.26
N ALA A 33 -21.99 -21.50 10.54
CA ALA A 33 -23.26 -21.73 11.23
C ALA A 33 -24.40 -20.99 10.49
N GLU A 34 -25.67 -21.24 10.88
CA GLU A 34 -26.86 -20.60 10.29
C GLU A 34 -26.93 -19.06 10.45
N LYS A 35 -25.82 -18.38 10.75
CA LYS A 35 -25.66 -16.93 10.71
C LYS A 35 -25.81 -16.44 9.27
N ALA A 36 -26.63 -15.41 9.09
CA ALA A 36 -26.75 -14.75 7.79
C ALA A 36 -25.44 -14.05 7.41
N PRO A 37 -25.07 -14.04 6.11
CA PRO A 37 -23.89 -13.32 5.62
C PRO A 37 -24.02 -11.83 5.94
N GLN A 38 -22.90 -11.20 6.32
CA GLN A 38 -22.88 -9.77 6.64
C GLN A 38 -22.40 -8.94 5.44
N GLU A 39 -23.10 -7.84 5.16
CA GLU A 39 -22.71 -6.96 4.07
C GLU A 39 -21.38 -6.26 4.38
N ARG A 40 -20.38 -6.41 3.49
CA ARG A 40 -19.06 -5.79 3.65
C ARG A 40 -18.52 -5.25 2.32
N ASN A 41 -17.66 -4.25 2.42
CA ASN A 41 -16.92 -3.68 1.29
C ASN A 41 -15.59 -4.40 1.05
N TYR A 42 -15.42 -5.65 1.49
CA TYR A 42 -14.25 -6.46 1.19
C TYR A 42 -14.68 -7.86 0.79
N ILE A 43 -13.80 -8.58 0.10
CA ILE A 43 -14.03 -9.98 -0.27
C ILE A 43 -12.79 -10.81 0.03
N PHE A 44 -13.00 -12.09 0.32
CA PHE A 44 -11.91 -13.08 0.39
C PHE A 44 -11.69 -13.67 -1.00
N LYS A 45 -10.53 -13.37 -1.59
CA LYS A 45 -10.18 -13.82 -2.93
C LYS A 45 -9.56 -15.21 -2.90
N GLN A 46 -8.65 -15.44 -1.95
CA GLN A 46 -7.95 -16.71 -1.81
C GLN A 46 -7.57 -17.03 -0.36
N VAL A 47 -7.39 -18.31 -0.09
CA VAL A 47 -6.81 -18.82 1.15
C VAL A 47 -5.66 -19.74 0.77
N LEU A 48 -4.55 -19.64 1.50
CA LEU A 48 -3.36 -20.47 1.32
C LEU A 48 -3.13 -21.31 2.57
N ASP A 49 -3.09 -22.63 2.42
CA ASP A 49 -2.65 -23.53 3.48
C ASP A 49 -1.12 -23.50 3.54
N SER A 50 -0.58 -22.64 4.41
CA SER A 50 0.85 -22.44 4.62
C SER A 50 1.42 -23.29 5.76
N ARG A 51 0.64 -24.24 6.30
CA ARG A 51 1.08 -25.15 7.36
C ARG A 51 2.22 -26.06 6.86
N VAL A 52 3.19 -26.34 7.72
CA VAL A 52 4.25 -27.32 7.42
C VAL A 52 3.70 -28.75 7.51
N ASP A 53 2.94 -29.03 8.56
CA ASP A 53 2.19 -30.28 8.73
C ASP A 53 0.74 -30.07 8.28
N LYS A 54 0.27 -30.90 7.35
CA LYS A 54 -1.12 -30.85 6.86
C LYS A 54 -2.08 -31.66 7.74
N SER A 55 -1.54 -32.52 8.61
CA SER A 55 -2.31 -33.23 9.61
C SER A 55 -2.98 -32.24 10.56
N ILE A 56 -4.25 -32.49 10.88
CA ILE A 56 -4.98 -31.71 11.89
C ILE A 56 -4.86 -32.38 13.27
N GLY A 57 -4.63 -33.69 13.29
CA GLY A 57 -4.64 -34.50 14.51
C GLY A 57 -5.57 -35.69 14.39
N GLN A 58 -5.77 -36.34 15.54
CA GLN A 58 -6.56 -37.57 15.65
C GLN A 58 -7.63 -37.41 16.71
N ILE A 59 -8.81 -37.98 16.44
CA ILE A 59 -9.93 -38.05 17.40
C ILE A 59 -10.24 -39.50 17.75
N TYR A 60 -10.86 -39.71 18.91
CA TYR A 60 -11.27 -41.03 19.35
C TYR A 60 -12.69 -41.36 18.94
N ASP A 61 -12.91 -42.58 18.45
CA ASP A 61 -14.25 -43.10 18.19
C ASP A 61 -14.92 -43.71 19.45
N PRO A 62 -16.17 -44.22 19.35
CA PRO A 62 -16.84 -44.94 20.42
C PRO A 62 -16.09 -46.18 20.94
N GLN A 63 -15.25 -46.80 20.10
CA GLN A 63 -14.43 -47.95 20.42
C GLN A 63 -13.09 -47.56 21.08
N ARG A 64 -12.81 -46.25 21.22
CA ARG A 64 -11.56 -45.67 21.72
C ARG A 64 -10.37 -45.84 20.76
N GLU A 65 -10.65 -46.12 19.50
CA GLU A 65 -9.63 -46.13 18.46
C GLU A 65 -9.41 -44.70 17.95
N LYS A 66 -8.15 -44.39 17.62
CA LYS A 66 -7.77 -43.09 17.09
C LYS A 66 -7.93 -43.08 15.58
N ASN A 67 -8.65 -42.09 15.09
CA ASN A 67 -8.90 -41.88 13.68
C ASN A 67 -8.39 -40.51 13.27
N GLU A 68 -7.71 -40.44 12.11
CA GLU A 68 -7.24 -39.17 11.55
C GLU A 68 -8.40 -38.27 11.17
N LEU A 69 -8.30 -37.00 11.53
CA LEU A 69 -9.26 -35.98 11.12
C LEU A 69 -8.80 -35.35 9.81
N SER A 70 -9.71 -35.24 8.86
CA SER A 70 -9.47 -34.60 7.56
C SER A 70 -10.70 -33.83 7.07
N PHE A 71 -10.47 -32.88 6.19
CA PHE A 71 -11.53 -32.21 5.43
C PHE A 71 -11.95 -33.04 4.22
N GLU A 72 -13.11 -32.75 3.64
CA GLU A 72 -13.60 -33.41 2.42
C GLU A 72 -12.80 -32.92 1.20
N GLU A 73 -12.52 -31.61 1.16
CA GLU A 73 -11.65 -30.96 0.20
C GLU A 73 -10.34 -30.48 0.86
N GLU A 74 -9.48 -29.79 0.09
CA GLU A 74 -8.32 -29.13 0.67
C GLU A 74 -8.76 -28.02 1.63
N LEU A 75 -8.12 -27.92 2.80
CA LEU A 75 -8.45 -26.93 3.83
C LEU A 75 -8.54 -25.51 3.29
N ALA A 76 -7.64 -25.13 2.38
CA ALA A 76 -7.66 -23.82 1.74
C ALA A 76 -8.96 -23.56 0.97
N GLN A 77 -9.48 -24.56 0.25
CA GLN A 77 -10.70 -24.45 -0.55
C GLN A 77 -11.92 -24.34 0.37
N GLU A 78 -12.02 -25.20 1.38
CA GLU A 78 -13.11 -25.14 2.35
C GLU A 78 -13.10 -23.84 3.17
N ALA A 79 -11.93 -23.37 3.62
CA ALA A 79 -11.82 -22.10 4.34
C ALA A 79 -12.19 -20.90 3.45
N LEU A 80 -11.82 -20.91 2.17
CA LEU A 80 -12.23 -19.87 1.23
C LEU A 80 -13.76 -19.87 1.04
N ALA A 81 -14.37 -21.04 0.88
CA ALA A 81 -15.82 -21.17 0.76
C ALA A 81 -16.52 -20.67 2.03
N PHE A 82 -16.00 -21.02 3.20
CA PHE A 82 -16.48 -20.56 4.49
C PHE A 82 -16.46 -19.03 4.61
N TYR A 83 -15.31 -18.38 4.37
CA TYR A 83 -15.21 -16.93 4.50
C TYR A 83 -16.04 -16.18 3.46
N LYS A 84 -16.17 -16.72 2.24
CA LYS A 84 -17.09 -16.17 1.22
C LYS A 84 -18.54 -16.27 1.66
N ALA A 85 -18.93 -17.34 2.32
CA ALA A 85 -20.28 -17.51 2.82
C ALA A 85 -20.61 -16.63 4.04
N MET A 86 -19.59 -16.15 4.78
CA MET A 86 -19.77 -15.17 5.87
C MET A 86 -20.00 -13.74 5.37
N VAL A 87 -19.65 -13.42 4.13
CA VAL A 87 -19.64 -12.07 3.59
C VAL A 87 -20.57 -11.92 2.38
N SER A 88 -21.48 -10.95 2.44
CA SER A 88 -22.22 -10.48 1.28
C SER A 88 -21.51 -9.25 0.69
N PRO A 89 -20.92 -9.31 -0.52
CA PRO A 89 -20.20 -8.17 -1.07
C PRO A 89 -21.15 -6.99 -1.37
N SER A 90 -20.80 -5.79 -0.92
CA SER A 90 -21.50 -4.57 -1.31
C SER A 90 -21.23 -4.23 -2.79
N GLN A 91 -22.00 -3.30 -3.36
CA GLN A 91 -21.81 -2.86 -4.76
C GLN A 91 -20.41 -2.28 -5.02
N ASN A 92 -19.77 -1.70 -4.01
CA ASN A 92 -18.47 -1.05 -4.11
C ASN A 92 -17.44 -1.81 -3.26
N ILE A 93 -16.81 -2.82 -3.86
CA ILE A 93 -15.77 -3.60 -3.19
C ILE A 93 -14.51 -2.74 -3.03
N SER A 94 -14.14 -2.52 -1.77
CA SER A 94 -12.91 -1.86 -1.37
C SER A 94 -11.72 -2.83 -1.34
N HIS A 95 -11.78 -3.95 -0.65
CA HIS A 95 -10.55 -4.74 -0.44
C HIS A 95 -10.70 -6.18 -0.93
N GLU A 96 -9.71 -6.66 -1.67
CA GLU A 96 -9.54 -8.09 -1.93
C GLU A 96 -8.54 -8.65 -0.92
N LEU A 97 -8.91 -9.74 -0.25
CA LEU A 97 -8.14 -10.29 0.85
C LEU A 97 -7.61 -11.68 0.54
N GLU A 98 -6.42 -11.96 1.07
CA GLU A 98 -5.83 -13.27 1.16
C GLU A 98 -5.73 -13.70 2.62
N VAL A 99 -5.98 -14.97 2.90
CA VAL A 99 -5.75 -15.58 4.22
C VAL A 99 -4.64 -16.61 4.10
N LYS A 100 -3.66 -16.59 5.01
CA LYS A 100 -2.65 -17.65 5.13
C LYS A 100 -2.86 -18.42 6.42
N ILE A 101 -3.13 -19.72 6.33
CA ILE A 101 -3.27 -20.59 7.49
C ILE A 101 -1.89 -21.13 7.86
N TYR A 102 -1.42 -20.82 9.07
CA TYR A 102 -0.11 -21.24 9.58
C TYR A 102 -0.20 -22.44 10.51
N ASN A 103 -1.30 -22.59 11.23
CA ASN A 103 -1.55 -23.74 12.09
C ASN A 103 -3.03 -24.11 12.16
N LEU A 104 -3.33 -25.40 12.21
CA LEU A 104 -4.62 -25.94 12.60
C LEU A 104 -4.37 -27.30 13.25
N ASP A 105 -4.43 -27.33 14.58
CA ASP A 105 -4.13 -28.50 15.39
C ASP A 105 -5.31 -28.87 16.28
N LEU A 106 -5.55 -30.17 16.43
CA LEU A 106 -6.48 -30.78 17.35
C LEU A 106 -5.75 -31.83 18.20
N LYS A 107 -5.92 -31.72 19.51
CA LYS A 107 -5.48 -32.74 20.48
C LYS A 107 -6.65 -33.18 21.32
N GLU A 108 -6.89 -34.49 21.38
CA GLU A 108 -7.97 -35.05 22.19
C GLU A 108 -7.44 -36.00 23.26
N VAL A 109 -8.05 -35.95 24.44
CA VAL A 109 -7.72 -36.81 25.59
C VAL A 109 -9.00 -37.35 26.20
N PHE A 110 -9.02 -38.65 26.50
CA PHE A 110 -10.13 -39.27 27.22
C PHE A 110 -10.09 -38.92 28.72
N GLN A 111 -11.20 -38.45 29.26
CA GLN A 111 -11.39 -38.12 30.67
C GLN A 111 -12.27 -39.20 31.33
N ALA A 112 -11.64 -40.12 32.07
CA ALA A 112 -12.32 -41.28 32.65
C ALA A 112 -13.36 -40.91 33.73
N ASP A 113 -13.10 -39.83 34.49
CA ASP A 113 -13.98 -39.27 35.51
C ASP A 113 -15.30 -38.74 34.91
N ARG A 114 -15.24 -38.15 33.70
CA ARG A 114 -16.39 -37.59 32.99
C ARG A 114 -16.97 -38.52 31.94
N ARG A 115 -16.32 -39.66 31.67
CA ARG A 115 -16.62 -40.58 30.56
C ARG A 115 -16.79 -39.84 29.22
N ALA A 116 -15.98 -38.82 29.01
CA ALA A 116 -16.05 -37.92 27.86
C ALA A 116 -14.65 -37.68 27.29
N TYR A 117 -14.59 -37.20 26.06
CA TYR A 117 -13.35 -36.73 25.45
C TYR A 117 -13.25 -35.22 25.61
N LYS A 118 -12.09 -34.75 26.05
CA LYS A 118 -11.73 -33.33 26.05
C LYS A 118 -10.80 -33.07 24.87
N GLY A 119 -11.20 -32.16 24.00
CA GLY A 119 -10.40 -31.70 22.88
C GLY A 119 -9.89 -30.29 23.08
N GLU A 120 -8.73 -30.02 22.52
CA GLU A 120 -8.11 -28.72 22.40
C GLU A 120 -7.82 -28.46 20.91
N LEU A 121 -8.37 -27.37 20.40
CA LEU A 121 -8.19 -26.87 19.04
C LEU A 121 -7.35 -25.59 19.07
N GLN A 122 -6.43 -25.46 18.13
CA GLN A 122 -5.63 -24.26 17.94
C GLN A 122 -5.60 -23.88 16.45
N LEU A 123 -5.84 -22.60 16.16
CA LEU A 123 -5.80 -22.02 14.82
C LEU A 123 -4.91 -20.79 14.83
N SER A 124 -3.96 -20.74 13.91
CA SER A 124 -3.15 -19.56 13.64
C SER A 124 -3.22 -19.23 12.16
N LEU A 125 -3.57 -17.99 11.83
CA LEU A 125 -3.66 -17.51 10.46
C LEU A 125 -3.37 -16.01 10.38
N GLY A 126 -3.04 -15.53 9.17
CA GLY A 126 -2.84 -14.11 8.88
C GLY A 126 -3.77 -13.63 7.77
N PHE A 127 -4.25 -12.40 7.90
CA PHE A 127 -5.01 -11.69 6.87
C PHE A 127 -4.10 -10.71 6.12
N PHE A 128 -4.25 -10.69 4.80
CA PHE A 128 -3.43 -9.90 3.89
C PHE A 128 -4.32 -9.14 2.92
N LEU A 129 -3.92 -7.91 2.58
CA LEU A 129 -4.50 -7.15 1.49
C LEU A 129 -3.82 -7.53 0.18
N LEU A 130 -4.61 -7.93 -0.81
CA LEU A 130 -4.13 -8.16 -2.17
C LEU A 130 -4.03 -6.83 -2.92
N GLY A 131 -2.87 -6.60 -3.53
CA GLY A 131 -2.59 -5.46 -4.38
C GLY A 131 -2.02 -5.89 -5.73
N LYS A 132 -1.47 -4.93 -6.49
CA LYS A 132 -0.78 -5.23 -7.77
C LYS A 132 0.57 -5.95 -7.58
N GLN A 133 1.13 -5.91 -6.37
CA GLN A 133 2.42 -6.50 -6.00
C GLN A 133 2.21 -7.63 -4.98
N GLU A 134 3.19 -7.85 -4.10
CA GLU A 134 3.09 -8.80 -3.00
C GLU A 134 1.96 -8.43 -2.02
N PRO A 135 1.24 -9.42 -1.45
CA PRO A 135 0.20 -9.16 -0.47
C PRO A 135 0.75 -8.46 0.78
N VAL A 136 0.06 -7.40 1.20
CA VAL A 136 0.43 -6.62 2.40
C VAL A 136 -0.19 -7.26 3.63
N HIS A 137 0.63 -7.63 4.62
CA HIS A 137 0.13 -8.16 5.90
C HIS A 137 -0.71 -7.13 6.64
N LEU A 138 -1.86 -7.55 7.17
CA LEU A 138 -2.77 -6.70 7.93
C LEU A 138 -2.77 -7.07 9.41
N VAL A 139 -3.14 -8.31 9.74
CA VAL A 139 -3.28 -8.77 11.13
C VAL A 139 -3.22 -10.29 11.21
N ASP A 140 -2.68 -10.81 12.31
CA ASP A 140 -2.71 -12.24 12.63
C ASP A 140 -3.79 -12.56 13.66
N PHE A 141 -4.43 -13.71 13.47
CA PHE A 141 -5.33 -14.33 14.45
C PHE A 141 -4.66 -15.56 15.05
N ASN A 142 -4.68 -15.66 16.37
CA ASN A 142 -4.23 -16.82 17.12
C ASN A 142 -5.32 -17.21 18.11
N GLY A 143 -6.08 -18.25 17.77
CA GLY A 143 -7.22 -18.73 18.54
C GLY A 143 -6.97 -20.11 19.14
N LYS A 144 -7.52 -20.32 20.33
CA LYS A 144 -7.57 -21.63 20.99
C LYS A 144 -8.98 -21.86 21.51
N LEU A 145 -9.48 -23.08 21.34
CA LEU A 145 -10.80 -23.48 21.81
C LEU A 145 -10.71 -24.86 22.47
N GLU A 146 -11.36 -25.02 23.62
CA GLU A 146 -11.54 -26.33 24.24
C GLU A 146 -12.97 -26.81 24.04
N TYR A 147 -13.15 -28.10 23.80
CA TYR A 147 -14.46 -28.73 23.77
C TYR A 147 -14.48 -30.00 24.61
N SER A 148 -15.69 -30.42 24.99
CA SER A 148 -15.93 -31.70 25.66
C SER A 148 -17.09 -32.40 24.96
N ARG A 149 -16.90 -33.65 24.58
CA ARG A 149 -17.93 -34.42 23.86
C ARG A 149 -18.07 -35.85 24.38
N PRO A 150 -19.28 -36.42 24.36
CA PRO A 150 -19.48 -37.86 24.41
C PRO A 150 -18.87 -38.55 23.18
N ALA A 151 -18.54 -39.84 23.31
CA ALA A 151 -17.91 -40.61 22.25
C ALA A 151 -18.73 -40.70 20.95
N THR A 152 -20.06 -40.65 21.06
CA THR A 152 -21.00 -40.78 19.94
C THR A 152 -21.31 -39.46 19.24
N GLN A 153 -20.94 -38.32 19.82
CA GLN A 153 -21.34 -37.00 19.34
C GLN A 153 -20.17 -36.30 18.63
N MET A 154 -19.88 -36.72 17.41
CA MET A 154 -18.76 -36.17 16.61
C MET A 154 -18.98 -34.72 16.16
N HIS A 155 -20.25 -34.29 16.04
CA HIS A 155 -20.61 -32.95 15.59
C HIS A 155 -19.98 -31.84 16.47
N TYR A 156 -19.70 -32.10 17.76
CA TYR A 156 -19.01 -31.12 18.62
C TYR A 156 -17.62 -30.76 18.11
N VAL A 157 -16.89 -31.70 17.48
CA VAL A 157 -15.57 -31.43 16.90
C VAL A 157 -15.71 -30.46 15.73
N GLU A 158 -16.61 -30.79 14.81
CA GLU A 158 -16.91 -30.00 13.62
C GLU A 158 -17.39 -28.59 13.99
N SER A 159 -18.39 -28.47 14.87
CA SER A 159 -18.87 -27.17 15.36
C SER A 159 -17.79 -26.36 16.08
N SER A 160 -16.85 -27.02 16.76
CA SER A 160 -15.74 -26.32 17.42
C SER A 160 -14.72 -25.78 16.41
N ILE A 161 -14.43 -26.52 15.33
CA ILE A 161 -13.59 -26.05 14.23
C ILE A 161 -14.28 -24.86 13.55
N GLN A 162 -15.57 -24.98 13.22
CA GLN A 162 -16.36 -23.91 12.61
C GLN A 162 -16.36 -22.65 13.48
N THR A 163 -16.59 -22.79 14.79
CA THR A 163 -16.54 -21.68 15.76
C THR A 163 -15.18 -20.98 15.75
N LEU A 164 -14.09 -21.73 15.61
CA LEU A 164 -12.75 -21.15 15.61
C LEU A 164 -12.46 -20.33 14.34
N PHE A 165 -12.93 -20.77 13.18
CA PHE A 165 -12.89 -19.99 11.94
C PHE A 165 -13.85 -18.79 11.99
N GLU A 166 -15.04 -18.93 12.57
CA GLU A 166 -15.98 -17.82 12.84
C GLU A 166 -15.30 -16.74 13.70
N ASN A 167 -14.67 -17.13 14.81
CA ASN A 167 -13.94 -16.23 15.69
C ASN A 167 -12.80 -15.50 14.95
N SER A 168 -12.12 -16.18 14.01
CA SER A 168 -11.06 -15.56 13.21
C SER A 168 -11.59 -14.46 12.29
N TRP A 169 -12.78 -14.68 11.70
CA TRP A 169 -13.43 -13.69 10.87
C TRP A 169 -13.97 -12.53 11.71
N GLU A 170 -14.66 -12.81 12.83
CA GLU A 170 -15.17 -11.77 13.73
C GLU A 170 -14.04 -10.88 14.28
N TYR A 171 -12.89 -11.49 14.60
CA TYR A 171 -11.70 -10.76 15.01
C TYR A 171 -11.17 -9.83 13.91
N PHE A 172 -11.00 -10.36 12.69
CA PHE A 172 -10.57 -9.55 11.55
C PHE A 172 -11.56 -8.44 11.22
N ASP A 173 -12.86 -8.74 11.24
CA ASP A 173 -13.92 -7.80 10.90
C ASP A 173 -14.01 -6.64 11.90
N ALA A 174 -13.87 -6.95 13.19
CA ALA A 174 -13.73 -5.94 14.23
C ALA A 174 -12.45 -5.11 14.03
N TRP A 175 -11.33 -5.76 13.74
CA TRP A 175 -10.06 -5.09 13.49
C TRP A 175 -10.15 -4.12 12.31
N ILE A 176 -10.58 -4.59 11.12
CA ILE A 176 -10.62 -3.77 9.91
C ILE A 176 -11.58 -2.59 10.07
N SER A 177 -12.70 -2.78 10.79
CA SER A 177 -13.64 -1.71 11.11
C SER A 177 -13.02 -0.59 11.95
N THR A 178 -12.10 -0.92 12.86
CA THR A 178 -11.36 0.08 13.65
C THR A 178 -10.22 0.73 12.89
N GLN A 179 -9.63 0.02 11.92
CA GLN A 179 -8.45 0.46 11.18
C GLN A 179 -8.78 1.23 9.90
N TYR A 180 -10.01 1.14 9.40
CA TYR A 180 -10.42 1.73 8.12
C TYR A 180 -10.09 3.22 7.97
N GLN A 181 -10.16 3.98 9.07
CA GLN A 181 -9.94 5.43 9.04
C GLN A 181 -8.48 5.87 9.20
N SER A 182 -7.59 4.98 9.62
CA SER A 182 -6.23 5.37 10.06
C SER A 182 -5.11 4.49 9.51
N ASN A 183 -5.42 3.31 8.96
CA ASN A 183 -4.41 2.41 8.43
C ASN A 183 -4.08 2.75 6.97
N ARG A 184 -2.83 3.16 6.74
CA ARG A 184 -2.31 3.56 5.42
C ARG A 184 -2.52 2.49 4.36
N SER A 185 -2.36 1.21 4.71
CA SER A 185 -2.50 0.10 3.77
C SER A 185 -3.94 -0.08 3.28
N LEU A 186 -4.94 0.43 4.00
CA LEU A 186 -6.34 0.35 3.61
C LEU A 186 -6.82 1.56 2.80
N VAL A 187 -5.96 2.57 2.61
CA VAL A 187 -6.35 3.77 1.87
C VAL A 187 -6.40 3.49 0.37
N LYS A 188 -7.46 3.95 -0.29
CA LYS A 188 -7.64 3.85 -1.75
C LYS A 188 -7.36 5.13 -2.52
N LYS A 189 -7.42 6.27 -1.84
CA LYS A 189 -7.41 7.57 -2.48
C LYS A 189 -6.41 8.48 -1.81
N VAL A 190 -5.70 9.23 -2.64
CA VAL A 190 -4.83 10.32 -2.22
C VAL A 190 -5.49 11.62 -2.68
N LYS A 191 -5.78 12.50 -1.73
CA LYS A 191 -6.25 13.85 -1.98
C LYS A 191 -5.08 14.80 -1.83
N LEU A 192 -4.86 15.61 -2.86
CA LEU A 192 -3.92 16.72 -2.77
C LEU A 192 -4.60 17.95 -2.20
N ASN A 193 -3.93 18.58 -1.24
CA ASN A 193 -4.25 19.91 -0.76
C ASN A 193 -3.07 20.83 -1.09
N ILE A 194 -3.14 21.50 -2.24
CA ILE A 194 -2.06 22.36 -2.72
C ILE A 194 -2.30 23.78 -2.20
N LEU A 195 -1.29 24.31 -1.50
CA LEU A 195 -1.27 25.63 -0.92
C LEU A 195 -0.15 26.44 -1.56
N ASP A 196 -0.50 27.63 -2.04
CA ASP A 196 0.47 28.62 -2.55
C ASP A 196 0.24 29.96 -1.83
N PRO A 197 0.56 30.04 -0.53
CA PRO A 197 0.34 31.26 0.23
C PRO A 197 1.41 32.31 -0.08
N THR A 198 1.01 33.58 -0.10
CA THR A 198 1.95 34.70 0.01
C THR A 198 2.76 34.57 1.30
N ARG A 199 4.05 34.89 1.23
CA ARG A 199 5.00 34.77 2.34
C ARG A 199 5.74 36.07 2.52
N GLU A 200 5.97 36.44 3.77
CA GLU A 200 6.80 37.58 4.10
C GLU A 200 8.25 37.28 3.73
N SER A 201 8.84 38.16 2.91
CA SER A 201 10.26 38.13 2.58
C SER A 201 11.11 38.51 3.79
N SER A 202 12.34 38.03 3.82
CA SER A 202 13.28 38.23 4.91
C SER A 202 14.64 38.68 4.37
N ARG A 203 15.62 38.82 5.28
CA ARG A 203 16.98 39.17 4.88
C ARG A 203 17.63 38.11 3.98
N ASP A 204 17.30 36.84 4.19
CA ASP A 204 18.00 35.71 3.57
C ASP A 204 17.20 35.05 2.45
N THR A 205 15.94 35.44 2.27
CA THR A 205 15.06 34.85 1.26
C THR A 205 13.99 35.86 0.86
N VAL A 206 13.87 36.10 -0.45
CA VAL A 206 12.80 36.89 -1.05
C VAL A 206 11.82 35.93 -1.68
N PHE A 207 10.55 35.98 -1.29
CA PHE A 207 9.49 35.15 -1.89
C PHE A 207 8.85 35.88 -3.06
N TYR A 208 8.41 35.12 -4.06
CA TYR A 208 7.74 35.69 -5.23
C TYR A 208 6.40 36.31 -4.84
N ASP A 209 6.24 37.60 -5.14
CA ASP A 209 5.00 38.33 -4.97
C ASP A 209 4.87 39.33 -6.13
N PRO A 210 3.86 39.21 -7.01
CA PRO A 210 3.67 40.15 -8.11
C PRO A 210 3.40 41.60 -7.62
N ALA A 211 2.97 41.77 -6.37
CA ALA A 211 2.81 43.09 -5.75
C ALA A 211 4.13 43.68 -5.20
N GLN A 212 5.18 42.86 -5.05
CA GLN A 212 6.50 43.26 -4.54
C GLN A 212 7.61 42.79 -5.49
N PRO A 213 7.81 43.48 -6.62
CA PRO A 213 8.87 43.13 -7.57
C PRO A 213 10.27 43.32 -6.97
N LEU A 214 11.26 42.61 -7.54
CA LEU A 214 12.65 42.66 -7.10
C LEU A 214 13.22 44.07 -7.18
N THR A 215 13.96 44.44 -6.14
CA THR A 215 14.74 45.67 -6.09
C THR A 215 16.23 45.35 -6.02
N TRP A 216 17.09 46.32 -6.30
CA TRP A 216 18.53 46.08 -6.16
C TRP A 216 18.99 45.83 -4.72
N ASP A 217 18.19 46.22 -3.72
CA ASP A 217 18.45 45.91 -2.30
C ASP A 217 18.33 44.41 -1.97
N ASP A 218 17.74 43.63 -2.88
CA ASP A 218 17.64 42.18 -2.79
C ASP A 218 18.90 41.46 -3.29
N PHE A 219 19.81 42.14 -4.00
CA PHE A 219 21.05 41.55 -4.55
C PHE A 219 22.21 41.86 -3.60
N ARG A 220 22.50 40.92 -2.70
CA ARG A 220 23.40 41.15 -1.55
C ARG A 220 24.72 40.41 -1.62
N ASP A 221 24.93 39.58 -2.64
CA ASP A 221 26.22 38.97 -2.91
C ASP A 221 27.17 39.98 -3.57
N SER A 222 28.48 39.73 -3.43
CA SER A 222 29.50 40.57 -4.04
C SER A 222 29.69 40.20 -5.52
N PRO A 223 29.65 41.17 -6.45
CA PRO A 223 29.79 40.88 -7.87
C PRO A 223 31.17 40.29 -8.18
N ASN A 224 31.21 39.23 -8.99
CA ASN A 224 32.47 38.68 -9.46
C ASN A 224 33.14 39.67 -10.45
N PRO A 225 34.30 40.26 -10.12
CA PRO A 225 34.94 41.27 -10.97
C PRO A 225 35.34 40.70 -12.35
N LEU A 226 35.59 39.39 -12.45
CA LEU A 226 35.98 38.72 -13.69
C LEU A 226 34.79 38.31 -14.57
N SER A 227 33.56 38.33 -14.05
CA SER A 227 32.36 37.98 -14.82
C SER A 227 32.09 38.99 -15.93
N THR A 228 31.70 38.54 -17.12
CA THR A 228 31.23 39.42 -18.20
C THR A 228 29.76 39.83 -18.03
N PHE A 229 29.04 39.22 -17.09
CA PHE A 229 27.62 39.52 -16.83
C PHE A 229 27.47 40.75 -15.93
N ASN A 230 26.38 41.49 -16.13
CA ASN A 230 26.06 42.67 -15.32
C ASN A 230 25.47 42.29 -13.95
N ALA A 231 24.64 41.25 -13.91
CA ALA A 231 24.01 40.76 -12.70
C ALA A 231 23.86 39.24 -12.79
N THR A 232 23.54 38.62 -11.66
CA THR A 232 23.13 37.23 -11.57
C THR A 232 22.11 37.12 -10.47
N ILE A 233 21.02 36.42 -10.76
CA ILE A 233 19.98 36.06 -9.81
C ILE A 233 20.04 34.57 -9.52
N PHE A 234 19.95 34.22 -8.24
CA PHE A 234 19.64 32.86 -7.82
C PHE A 234 18.15 32.78 -7.48
N SER A 235 17.33 32.26 -8.39
CA SER A 235 15.92 31.98 -8.16
C SER A 235 15.61 30.49 -8.28
N SER A 236 14.70 29.99 -7.45
CA SER A 236 14.36 28.57 -7.41
C SER A 236 12.96 28.33 -6.85
N LEU A 237 12.47 27.10 -6.99
CA LEU A 237 11.23 26.63 -6.40
C LEU A 237 11.46 25.48 -5.42
N ALA A 238 10.58 25.36 -4.43
CA ALA A 238 10.59 24.25 -3.47
C ALA A 238 9.17 23.85 -3.09
N ILE A 239 9.02 22.61 -2.64
CA ILE A 239 7.79 22.11 -2.04
C ILE A 239 8.06 21.67 -0.60
N GLU A 240 7.12 21.97 0.29
CA GLU A 240 7.08 21.43 1.65
C GLU A 240 5.74 20.76 1.87
N GLY A 241 5.69 19.71 2.67
CA GLY A 241 4.43 19.04 2.88
C GLY A 241 4.48 17.95 3.92
N ASN A 242 3.29 17.47 4.25
CA ASN A 242 3.07 16.33 5.10
C ASN A 242 1.83 15.57 4.61
N ALA A 243 1.85 14.26 4.78
CA ALA A 243 0.70 13.41 4.57
C ALA A 243 0.03 13.12 5.91
N SER A 244 -1.29 13.20 5.96
CA SER A 244 -2.13 12.68 7.04
C SER A 244 -3.10 11.66 6.46
N ILE A 245 -3.70 10.84 7.33
CA ILE A 245 -4.85 10.02 6.96
C ILE A 245 -6.07 10.64 7.62
N GLU A 246 -7.04 11.01 6.81
CA GLU A 246 -8.28 11.65 7.23
C GLU A 246 -9.46 10.92 6.60
N ALA A 247 -10.32 10.35 7.43
CA ALA A 247 -11.52 9.62 6.99
C ALA A 247 -11.25 8.49 5.96
N GLY A 248 -10.11 7.80 6.07
CA GLY A 248 -9.73 6.70 5.16
C GLY A 248 -9.13 7.15 3.82
N GLU A 249 -8.79 8.44 3.68
CA GLU A 249 -8.04 8.99 2.56
C GLU A 249 -6.69 9.52 3.02
N ILE A 250 -5.65 9.40 2.20
CA ILE A 250 -4.40 10.13 2.43
C ILE A 250 -4.62 11.56 1.98
N VAL A 251 -4.48 12.51 2.89
CA VAL A 251 -4.48 13.94 2.57
C VAL A 251 -3.03 14.41 2.54
N GLN A 252 -2.50 14.62 1.35
CA GLN A 252 -1.16 15.16 1.16
C GLN A 252 -1.26 16.67 0.97
N THR A 253 -0.80 17.42 1.98
CA THR A 253 -0.69 18.88 1.88
C THR A 253 0.66 19.24 1.25
N ILE A 254 0.64 20.07 0.20
CA ILE A 254 1.83 20.57 -0.49
C ILE A 254 1.80 22.09 -0.43
N LYS A 255 2.85 22.69 0.13
CA LYS A 255 3.08 24.12 0.18
C LYS A 255 4.16 24.47 -0.83
N VAL A 256 3.80 25.20 -1.88
CA VAL A 256 4.74 25.65 -2.90
C VAL A 256 5.50 26.89 -2.38
N LYS A 257 6.76 27.00 -2.80
CA LYS A 257 7.60 28.20 -2.63
C LYS A 257 8.24 28.53 -3.95
N VAL A 258 8.22 29.80 -4.30
CA VAL A 258 9.05 30.39 -5.34
C VAL A 258 9.85 31.49 -4.66
N TYR A 259 11.17 31.42 -4.75
CA TYR A 259 12.05 32.28 -3.98
C TYR A 259 13.32 32.65 -4.72
N MET A 260 13.92 33.75 -4.27
CA MET A 260 15.23 34.24 -4.65
C MET A 260 16.13 34.29 -3.41
N LEU A 261 17.42 33.99 -3.57
CA LEU A 261 18.41 34.05 -2.49
C LEU A 261 19.28 35.32 -2.62
N PRO A 262 19.09 36.33 -1.75
CA PRO A 262 19.87 37.57 -1.79
C PRO A 262 21.37 37.37 -1.72
N SER A 263 21.84 36.43 -0.89
CA SER A 263 23.26 36.15 -0.67
C SER A 263 23.92 35.34 -1.78
N GLN A 264 23.18 34.99 -2.85
CA GLN A 264 23.71 34.35 -4.05
C GLN A 264 23.35 35.14 -5.33
N SER A 265 22.89 36.38 -5.15
CA SER A 265 22.47 37.26 -6.23
C SER A 265 23.26 38.57 -6.14
N TRP A 266 23.86 39.00 -7.24
CA TRP A 266 24.74 40.19 -7.28
C TRP A 266 24.48 41.04 -8.51
N VAL A 267 24.90 42.32 -8.45
CA VAL A 267 24.83 43.27 -9.56
C VAL A 267 26.09 44.15 -9.60
N LYS A 268 26.57 44.50 -10.80
CA LYS A 268 27.64 45.48 -11.05
C LYS A 268 27.06 46.87 -11.29
N ASP A 269 26.31 47.02 -12.38
CA ASP A 269 25.72 48.30 -12.78
C ASP A 269 24.19 48.24 -12.66
N ALA A 270 23.69 48.76 -11.54
CA ALA A 270 22.27 48.84 -11.22
C ALA A 270 21.54 49.81 -12.16
N ASN A 271 20.62 49.28 -12.98
CA ASN A 271 19.76 50.08 -13.85
C ASN A 271 18.40 49.40 -14.07
N ALA A 272 17.39 50.16 -14.51
CA ALA A 272 16.03 49.65 -14.64
C ALA A 272 15.88 48.52 -15.68
N TYR A 273 16.64 48.57 -16.78
CA TYR A 273 16.59 47.55 -17.82
C TYR A 273 17.17 46.20 -17.34
N ALA A 274 18.32 46.24 -16.66
CA ALA A 274 18.90 45.06 -16.04
C ALA A 274 18.01 44.51 -14.91
N ASN A 275 17.37 45.38 -14.11
CA ASN A 275 16.44 44.93 -13.07
C ASN A 275 15.25 44.19 -13.67
N ASN A 276 14.71 44.68 -14.79
CA ASN A 276 13.68 43.96 -15.53
C ASN A 276 14.19 42.59 -16.02
N HIS A 277 15.43 42.49 -16.49
CA HIS A 277 16.00 41.21 -16.93
C HIS A 277 16.03 40.18 -15.79
N GLU A 278 16.53 40.56 -14.61
CA GLU A 278 16.57 39.66 -13.44
C GLU A 278 15.17 39.34 -12.90
N GLN A 279 14.24 40.29 -12.96
CA GLN A 279 12.84 40.04 -12.61
C GLN A 279 12.23 38.95 -13.50
N ARG A 280 12.51 38.97 -14.81
CA ARG A 280 12.00 37.95 -15.75
C ARG A 280 12.53 36.54 -15.44
N HIS A 281 13.77 36.41 -14.96
CA HIS A 281 14.25 35.12 -14.43
C HIS A 281 13.40 34.64 -13.25
N PHE A 282 13.07 35.52 -12.33
CA PHE A 282 12.21 35.17 -11.19
C PHE A 282 10.78 34.80 -11.62
N ASP A 283 10.25 35.48 -12.63
CA ASP A 283 8.95 35.17 -13.23
C ASP A 283 8.94 33.82 -13.94
N LEU A 284 10.02 33.44 -14.64
CA LEU A 284 10.14 32.12 -15.27
C LEU A 284 10.16 31.00 -14.22
N THR A 285 10.81 31.23 -13.07
CA THR A 285 10.74 30.32 -11.93
C THR A 285 9.30 30.20 -11.40
N ARG A 286 8.55 31.31 -11.35
CA ARG A 286 7.13 31.28 -10.99
C ARG A 286 6.30 30.47 -11.99
N ILE A 287 6.50 30.69 -13.29
CA ILE A 287 5.80 29.97 -14.35
C ILE A 287 6.03 28.46 -14.26
N ALA A 288 7.27 28.02 -13.99
CA ALA A 288 7.57 26.60 -13.79
C ALA A 288 6.81 26.00 -12.59
N ALA A 289 6.65 26.78 -11.51
CA ALA A 289 5.85 26.37 -10.35
C ALA A 289 4.34 26.34 -10.67
N ASP A 290 3.80 27.30 -11.43
CA ASP A 290 2.39 27.29 -11.83
C ASP A 290 2.06 26.08 -12.72
N ARG A 291 2.97 25.72 -13.63
CA ARG A 291 2.87 24.52 -14.46
C ARG A 291 2.99 23.24 -13.64
N MET A 292 3.83 23.22 -12.60
CA MET A 292 3.88 22.13 -11.62
C MET A 292 2.53 21.98 -10.91
N ILE A 293 1.93 23.07 -10.43
CA ILE A 293 0.63 23.06 -9.74
C ILE A 293 -0.47 22.51 -10.67
N ALA A 294 -0.49 22.93 -11.94
CA ALA A 294 -1.44 22.39 -12.92
C ALA A 294 -1.26 20.88 -13.14
N ARG A 295 -0.02 20.40 -13.28
CA ARG A 295 0.28 18.96 -13.40
C ARG A 295 -0.16 18.19 -12.15
N LEU A 296 0.09 18.72 -10.96
CA LEU A 296 -0.34 18.11 -9.70
C LEU A 296 -1.87 17.99 -9.62
N ASN A 297 -2.61 19.05 -9.98
CA ASN A 297 -4.07 19.04 -9.98
C ASN A 297 -4.68 18.07 -11.00
N ALA A 298 -3.98 17.82 -12.12
CA ALA A 298 -4.43 16.92 -13.16
C ALA A 298 -4.00 15.45 -12.96
N THR A 299 -3.17 15.16 -11.96
CA THR A 299 -2.61 13.81 -11.74
C THR A 299 -3.47 13.00 -10.79
N GLU A 300 -3.89 11.82 -11.23
CA GLU A 300 -4.41 10.79 -10.33
C GLU A 300 -3.27 10.09 -9.59
N LEU A 301 -3.41 9.94 -8.28
CA LEU A 301 -2.38 9.40 -7.41
C LEU A 301 -2.80 8.06 -6.81
N GLU A 302 -1.97 7.04 -7.05
CA GLU A 302 -2.12 5.74 -6.40
C GLU A 302 -1.52 5.78 -4.98
N PRO A 303 -2.24 5.35 -3.93
CA PRO A 303 -1.75 5.38 -2.53
C PRO A 303 -0.38 4.75 -2.28
N ASP A 304 -0.02 3.73 -3.05
CA ASP A 304 1.25 3.02 -2.90
C ASP A 304 2.43 3.76 -3.53
N LEU A 305 2.18 4.66 -4.48
CA LEU A 305 3.20 5.29 -5.32
C LEU A 305 3.15 6.83 -5.34
N PHE A 306 2.21 7.44 -4.61
CA PHE A 306 1.98 8.88 -4.73
C PHE A 306 3.22 9.71 -4.39
N GLU A 307 4.00 9.34 -3.37
CA GLU A 307 5.22 10.07 -2.98
C GLU A 307 6.25 10.10 -4.12
N ALA A 308 6.45 8.96 -4.79
CA ALA A 308 7.33 8.87 -5.95
C ALA A 308 6.81 9.74 -7.11
N LYS A 309 5.51 9.66 -7.40
CA LYS A 309 4.89 10.45 -8.47
C LYS A 309 4.97 11.95 -8.21
N LEU A 310 4.78 12.39 -6.97
CA LEU A 310 4.92 13.79 -6.56
C LEU A 310 6.35 14.28 -6.72
N ASN A 311 7.33 13.46 -6.33
CA ASN A 311 8.74 13.78 -6.51
C ASN A 311 9.11 13.91 -8.00
N ASP A 312 8.61 13.00 -8.85
CA ASP A 312 8.84 13.07 -10.29
C ASP A 312 8.30 14.38 -10.88
N ILE A 313 7.07 14.77 -10.54
CA ILE A 313 6.47 16.03 -10.99
C ILE A 313 7.28 17.25 -10.52
N TYR A 314 7.78 17.23 -9.29
CA TYR A 314 8.66 18.28 -8.76
C TYR A 314 9.99 18.34 -9.51
N LEU A 315 10.65 17.20 -9.75
CA LEU A 315 11.91 17.14 -10.49
C LEU A 315 11.74 17.61 -11.93
N ASP A 316 10.63 17.29 -12.57
CA ASP A 316 10.30 17.78 -13.90
C ASP A 316 10.11 19.30 -13.91
N ALA A 317 9.42 19.86 -12.91
CA ALA A 317 9.29 21.31 -12.77
C ALA A 317 10.64 22.01 -12.53
N TYR A 318 11.52 21.40 -11.73
CA TYR A 318 12.87 21.92 -11.49
C TYR A 318 13.73 21.91 -12.76
N ARG A 319 13.65 20.84 -13.56
CA ARG A 319 14.34 20.77 -14.88
C ARG A 319 13.79 21.81 -15.84
N GLU A 320 12.47 21.97 -15.89
CA GLU A 320 11.79 22.95 -16.74
C GLU A 320 12.17 24.38 -16.36
N MET A 321 12.21 24.71 -15.07
CA MET A 321 12.69 26.00 -14.56
C MET A 321 14.09 26.33 -15.07
N ASN A 322 15.04 25.39 -14.96
CA ASN A 322 16.41 25.61 -15.44
C ASN A 322 16.45 25.79 -16.96
N ARG A 323 15.74 24.94 -17.72
CA ARG A 323 15.64 25.06 -19.17
C ARG A 323 15.08 26.43 -19.59
N LEU A 324 14.02 26.91 -18.94
CA LEU A 324 13.43 28.21 -19.23
C LEU A 324 14.41 29.38 -19.00
N GLN A 325 15.15 29.36 -17.90
CA GLN A 325 16.17 30.37 -17.61
C GLN A 325 17.30 30.35 -18.64
N GLU A 326 17.80 29.15 -19.01
CA GLU A 326 18.83 28.98 -20.04
C GLU A 326 18.38 29.46 -21.42
N LEU A 327 17.14 29.14 -21.82
CA LEU A 327 16.56 29.59 -23.08
C LEU A 327 16.42 31.11 -23.13
N TYR A 328 15.91 31.71 -22.04
CA TYR A 328 15.76 33.15 -21.95
C TYR A 328 17.11 33.87 -22.05
N ASP A 329 18.13 33.40 -21.33
CA ASP A 329 19.49 33.94 -21.41
C ASP A 329 20.09 33.78 -22.80
N SER A 330 19.99 32.60 -23.40
CA SER A 330 20.52 32.31 -24.73
C SER A 330 19.92 33.24 -25.79
N GLN A 331 18.59 33.35 -25.82
CA GLN A 331 17.89 34.12 -26.85
C GLN A 331 18.05 35.64 -26.66
N THR A 332 18.06 36.11 -25.41
CA THR A 332 18.31 37.52 -25.10
C THR A 332 19.78 37.90 -25.11
N LYS A 333 20.69 36.93 -25.28
CA LYS A 333 22.14 37.09 -25.13
C LYS A 333 22.50 37.71 -23.77
N HIS A 334 21.99 37.09 -22.69
CA HIS A 334 22.14 37.55 -21.31
C HIS A 334 21.74 39.02 -21.14
N GLY A 335 20.56 39.37 -21.68
CA GLY A 335 20.01 40.73 -21.62
C GLY A 335 20.61 41.75 -22.59
N ILE A 336 21.56 41.40 -23.46
CA ILE A 336 22.13 42.35 -24.44
C ILE A 336 21.11 42.70 -25.56
N ASN A 337 20.26 41.76 -25.94
CA ASN A 337 19.28 41.91 -27.01
C ASN A 337 17.93 42.40 -26.47
N SER A 338 17.76 43.72 -26.41
CA SER A 338 16.53 44.37 -25.92
C SER A 338 15.28 44.03 -26.72
N GLY A 339 15.41 43.83 -28.04
CA GLY A 339 14.30 43.42 -28.89
C GLY A 339 13.79 42.03 -28.53
N MET A 340 14.69 41.10 -28.22
CA MET A 340 14.30 39.75 -27.80
C MET A 340 13.76 39.73 -26.37
N GLN A 341 14.36 40.49 -25.44
CA GLN A 341 13.83 40.64 -24.09
C GLN A 341 12.40 41.21 -24.11
N SER A 342 12.12 42.19 -24.98
CA SER A 342 10.76 42.71 -25.14
C SER A 342 9.75 41.68 -25.62
N LYS A 343 10.15 40.70 -26.45
CA LYS A 343 9.28 39.60 -26.87
C LYS A 343 9.02 38.64 -25.71
N TRP A 344 10.08 38.22 -25.02
CA TRP A 344 9.96 37.39 -23.83
C TRP A 344 9.11 38.04 -22.73
N ASN A 345 9.17 39.36 -22.58
CA ASN A 345 8.29 40.08 -21.64
C ASN A 345 6.81 39.84 -21.94
N GLN A 346 6.41 39.77 -23.22
CA GLN A 346 5.03 39.48 -23.62
C GLN A 346 4.67 38.02 -23.33
N VAL A 347 5.53 37.07 -23.72
CA VAL A 347 5.36 35.64 -23.46
C VAL A 347 5.22 35.36 -21.96
N ILE A 348 6.12 35.91 -21.15
CA ILE A 348 6.10 35.75 -19.69
C ILE A 348 4.83 36.35 -19.09
N THR A 349 4.33 37.48 -19.62
CA THR A 349 3.10 38.10 -19.14
C THR A 349 1.88 37.21 -19.40
N GLN A 350 1.79 36.60 -20.59
CA GLN A 350 0.74 35.63 -20.91
C GLN A 350 0.84 34.37 -20.06
N ALA A 351 2.07 33.85 -19.90
CA ALA A 351 2.32 32.65 -19.12
C ALA A 351 1.99 32.80 -17.63
N LEU A 352 2.28 33.97 -17.04
CA LEU A 352 1.84 34.30 -15.68
C LEU A 352 0.32 34.46 -15.56
N ALA A 353 -0.38 34.75 -16.65
CA ALA A 353 -1.85 34.75 -16.71
C ALA A 353 -2.45 33.35 -16.92
N GLY A 354 -1.61 32.31 -17.04
CA GLY A 354 -2.01 30.92 -17.25
C GLY A 354 -2.13 30.49 -18.71
N ASP A 355 -1.77 31.36 -19.66
CA ASP A 355 -1.69 31.02 -21.07
C ASP A 355 -0.25 30.67 -21.46
N TRP A 356 0.00 29.38 -21.67
CA TRP A 356 1.33 28.85 -21.96
C TRP A 356 1.57 28.52 -23.43
N GLU A 357 0.64 28.82 -24.34
CA GLU A 357 0.71 28.38 -25.74
C GLU A 357 2.00 28.90 -26.43
N GLU A 358 2.26 30.21 -26.35
CA GLU A 358 3.45 30.80 -26.96
C GLU A 358 4.75 30.33 -26.29
N LEU A 359 4.71 30.08 -24.97
CA LEU A 359 5.86 29.55 -24.24
C LEU A 359 6.18 28.10 -24.66
N ASP A 360 5.15 27.27 -24.83
CA ASP A 360 5.31 25.88 -25.27
C ASP A 360 5.87 25.81 -26.69
N GLU A 361 5.47 26.72 -27.58
CA GLU A 361 6.09 26.85 -28.91
C GLU A 361 7.58 27.17 -28.86
N ILE A 362 8.01 28.04 -27.93
CA ILE A 362 9.41 28.38 -27.76
C ILE A 362 10.19 27.17 -27.25
N ILE A 363 9.67 26.47 -26.23
CA ILE A 363 10.31 25.28 -25.67
C ILE A 363 10.49 24.18 -26.72
N GLN A 364 9.53 24.00 -27.64
CA GLN A 364 9.57 22.94 -28.66
C GLN A 364 10.54 23.21 -29.82
N LYS A 365 10.87 24.47 -30.10
CA LYS A 365 11.73 24.85 -31.24
C LYS A 365 13.23 24.70 -30.93
N ASP A 366 13.58 24.56 -29.65
CA ASP A 366 14.94 24.32 -29.14
C ASP A 366 15.14 22.85 -28.73
#